data_AF-A0A9P0LIK8-F1
#
_entry.id   AF-A0A9P0LIK8-F1
#
_cell.length_a   1.000
_cell.length_b   1.000
_cell.length_c   1.000
_cell.angle_alpha   90.00
_cell.angle_beta   90.00
_cell.angle_gamma   90.00
#
_symmetry.space_group_name_H-M   'P 1'
#
loop_
_entity.id
_entity.type
_entity.pdbx_description
1 polymer ?
#
loop_
_entity_poly.entity_id
_entity_poly.type
_entity_poly.pdbx_seq_one_letter_code
_entity_poly.pdbx_strand_id
1 'polypeptide(L)'
;MASLPSDSEDENLSDSDDEYVSSKPGSDNSTSSDSEEDSEDDQPLSNFFAKGTPKYQWNKVREGKVSVSLAPFTSQNLDDEPEIGRPIHYFQLFFSDELLDQIVEQSNLYACQVDPNSPLNLARSELEVFLGTVV
;
A
#
# COMPACT_ATOMS: atom_id res chain seq x y z
N MET A 1 45.89 -11.00 6.20
CA MET A 1 44.90 -10.47 7.17
C MET A 1 44.88 -8.96 6.97
N ALA A 2 43.83 -8.42 6.35
CA ALA A 2 43.68 -6.99 6.16
C ALA A 2 42.90 -6.42 7.35
N SER A 3 43.51 -5.47 8.06
CA SER A 3 42.87 -4.75 9.16
C SER A 3 41.89 -3.72 8.61
N LEU A 4 40.66 -3.70 9.12
CA LEU A 4 39.68 -2.65 8.86
C LEU A 4 40.05 -1.40 9.69
N PRO A 5 39.94 -0.18 9.14
CA PRO A 5 40.10 1.03 9.91
C PRO A 5 38.89 1.30 10.82
N SER A 6 39.20 1.88 11.97
CA SER A 6 38.37 2.16 13.15
C SER A 6 37.25 3.20 12.95
N ASP A 7 36.29 3.12 13.88
CA ASP A 7 35.26 4.08 14.28
C ASP A 7 35.54 5.55 13.97
N SER A 8 34.50 6.25 13.47
CA SER A 8 34.33 7.69 13.66
C SER A 8 32.85 8.07 13.78
N GLU A 9 32.43 8.28 15.03
CA GLU A 9 31.72 9.46 15.54
C GLU A 9 30.33 9.80 14.96
N ASP A 10 29.32 9.32 15.70
CA ASP A 10 28.20 10.08 16.29
C ASP A 10 28.08 11.56 15.90
N GLU A 11 27.10 11.89 15.05
CA GLU A 11 26.45 13.20 15.09
C GLU A 11 24.94 13.03 15.28
N ASN A 12 24.58 13.07 16.57
CA ASN A 12 23.31 13.41 17.15
C ASN A 12 22.57 14.51 16.35
N LEU A 13 21.53 14.14 15.59
CA LEU A 13 20.65 15.12 14.98
C LEU A 13 19.69 15.67 16.03
N SER A 14 19.94 16.93 16.39
CA SER A 14 19.21 17.78 17.31
C SER A 14 17.69 17.68 17.15
N ASP A 15 17.03 17.34 18.25
CA ASP A 15 15.60 17.51 18.48
C ASP A 15 15.27 19.01 18.39
N SER A 16 14.45 19.39 17.42
CA SER A 16 13.94 20.77 17.27
C SER A 16 12.48 20.75 17.72
N ASP A 17 12.31 21.03 19.00
CA ASP A 17 11.04 21.18 19.69
C ASP A 17 10.38 22.51 19.29
N ASP A 18 9.56 22.49 18.24
CA ASP A 18 8.71 23.63 17.88
C ASP A 18 7.29 23.42 18.43
N GLU A 19 7.10 23.87 19.67
CA GLU A 19 5.81 24.02 20.37
C GLU A 19 4.87 24.98 19.60
N TYR A 20 3.99 24.44 18.75
CA TYR A 20 2.90 25.21 18.15
C TYR A 20 1.68 25.25 19.08
N VAL A 21 1.58 26.34 19.85
CA VAL A 21 0.42 26.64 20.70
C VAL A 21 -0.73 27.19 19.84
N SER A 22 -1.59 26.30 19.34
CA SER A 22 -2.85 26.71 18.68
C SER A 22 -3.91 27.04 19.72
N SER A 23 -4.32 28.32 19.76
CA SER A 23 -5.33 28.83 20.69
C SER A 23 -6.72 28.26 20.39
N LYS A 24 -7.33 27.60 21.38
CA LYS A 24 -8.77 27.25 21.41
C LYS A 24 -9.65 28.50 21.30
N PRO A 25 -10.75 28.42 20.56
CA PRO A 25 -12.03 28.94 21.03
C PRO A 25 -12.95 27.76 21.39
N GLY A 26 -13.44 27.77 22.63
CA GLY A 26 -14.44 26.81 23.07
C GLY A 26 -15.82 27.11 22.48
N SER A 27 -16.52 26.06 22.04
CA SER A 27 -17.97 25.96 22.18
C SER A 27 -18.36 24.48 22.25
N ASP A 28 -18.81 24.13 23.44
CA ASP A 28 -19.77 23.09 23.76
C ASP A 28 -20.71 22.63 22.63
N ASN A 29 -20.51 21.41 22.14
CA ASN A 29 -21.62 20.58 21.71
C ASN A 29 -21.37 19.14 22.13
N SER A 30 -22.13 18.70 23.14
CA SER A 30 -22.17 17.32 23.61
C SER A 30 -22.75 16.43 22.52
N THR A 31 -21.89 15.65 21.86
CA THR A 31 -22.30 14.45 21.13
C THR A 31 -21.65 13.27 21.84
N SER A 32 -22.45 12.56 22.64
CA SER A 32 -22.09 11.23 23.10
C SER A 32 -22.23 10.32 21.86
N SER A 33 -21.08 9.92 21.32
CA SER A 33 -20.99 8.82 20.37
C SER A 33 -20.09 7.80 21.04
N ASP A 34 -20.75 6.83 21.68
CA ASP A 34 -20.13 5.63 22.22
C ASP A 34 -19.75 4.76 21.02
N SER A 35 -18.59 5.05 20.45
CA SER A 35 -17.95 4.23 19.45
C SER A 35 -16.89 3.43 20.19
N GLU A 36 -17.18 2.15 20.40
CA GLU A 36 -16.22 1.17 20.88
C GLU A 36 -15.11 1.06 19.82
N GLU A 37 -14.10 1.93 19.93
CA GLU A 37 -12.88 1.85 19.15
C GLU A 37 -12.20 0.53 19.48
N ASP A 38 -12.22 -0.39 18.51
CA ASP A 38 -11.46 -1.63 18.53
C ASP A 38 -9.96 -1.30 18.42
N SER A 39 -9.38 -0.94 19.57
CA SER A 39 -8.01 -0.44 19.77
C SER A 39 -6.89 -1.47 19.53
N GLU A 40 -7.10 -2.44 18.64
CA GLU A 40 -6.07 -3.44 18.34
C GLU A 40 -4.88 -2.89 17.52
N ASP A 41 -5.01 -1.69 16.93
CA ASP A 41 -4.00 -1.10 16.03
C ASP A 41 -3.01 -0.12 16.71
N ASP A 42 -3.23 0.25 17.99
CA ASP A 42 -2.34 1.14 18.75
C ASP A 42 -1.21 0.39 19.50
N GLN A 43 -1.07 -0.92 19.27
CA GLN A 43 -0.03 -1.71 19.91
C GLN A 43 1.28 -1.59 19.12
N PRO A 44 2.40 -1.18 19.75
CA PRO A 44 3.68 -1.13 19.05
C PRO A 44 4.04 -2.53 18.54
N LEU A 45 4.67 -2.61 17.35
CA LEU A 45 5.11 -3.88 16.73
C LEU A 45 5.95 -4.76 17.69
N SER A 46 6.58 -4.15 18.70
CA SER A 46 7.30 -4.83 19.78
C SER A 46 6.43 -5.73 20.67
N ASN A 47 5.12 -5.45 20.80
CA ASN A 47 4.18 -6.24 21.59
C ASN A 47 3.73 -7.54 20.89
N PHE A 48 3.95 -7.69 19.57
CA PHE A 48 3.63 -8.92 18.83
C PHE A 48 4.53 -10.10 19.20
N PHE A 49 5.72 -9.84 19.75
CA PHE A 49 6.69 -10.88 20.12
C PHE A 49 6.45 -11.47 21.51
N ALA A 50 5.55 -10.90 22.32
CA ALA A 50 5.29 -11.33 23.69
C ALA A 50 4.29 -12.49 23.80
N LYS A 51 3.51 -12.78 22.75
CA LYS A 51 2.65 -13.96 22.69
C LYS A 51 3.43 -15.05 21.95
N GLY A 52 3.74 -16.14 22.65
CA GLY A 52 4.46 -17.27 22.08
C GLY A 52 3.90 -17.64 20.71
N THR A 53 4.77 -17.70 19.70
CA THR A 53 4.36 -17.89 18.31
C THR A 53 3.45 -19.13 18.20
N PRO A 54 2.22 -19.00 17.69
CA PRO A 54 1.38 -20.16 17.45
C PRO A 54 2.13 -21.12 16.52
N LYS A 55 2.35 -22.35 16.99
CA LYS A 55 2.97 -23.39 16.16
C LYS A 55 1.91 -23.88 15.18
N TYR A 56 1.91 -23.33 13.97
CA TYR A 56 1.13 -23.86 12.86
C TYR A 56 1.70 -25.22 12.46
N GLN A 57 0.87 -26.24 12.53
CA GLN A 57 1.17 -27.56 11.98
C GLN A 57 0.21 -27.80 10.82
N TRP A 58 0.76 -28.11 9.64
CA TRP A 58 -0.03 -28.57 8.52
C TRP A 58 -0.65 -29.91 8.88
N ASN A 59 -1.99 -29.97 8.89
CA ASN A 59 -2.68 -31.23 9.04
C ASN A 59 -2.39 -32.09 7.81
N LYS A 60 -1.73 -33.24 8.01
CA LYS A 60 -1.61 -34.25 6.96
C LYS A 60 -3.01 -34.80 6.70
N VAL A 61 -3.58 -34.45 5.55
CA VAL A 61 -4.81 -35.06 5.05
C VAL A 61 -4.54 -36.56 4.96
N ARG A 62 -5.38 -37.37 5.60
CA ARG A 62 -5.31 -38.83 5.47
C ARG A 62 -5.44 -39.14 3.99
N GLU A 63 -4.59 -40.02 3.46
CA GLU A 63 -4.68 -40.59 2.11
C GLU A 63 -5.93 -41.48 2.00
N GLY A 64 -7.10 -40.90 2.27
CA GLY A 64 -8.38 -41.40 1.79
C GLY A 64 -8.53 -40.88 0.37
N LYS A 65 -9.00 -41.75 -0.51
CA LYS A 65 -9.23 -41.52 -1.94
C LYS A 65 -10.29 -40.42 -2.13
N VAL A 66 -9.98 -39.17 -1.83
CA VAL A 66 -10.77 -38.01 -2.24
C VAL A 66 -10.36 -37.75 -3.68
N SER A 67 -11.05 -38.41 -4.60
CA SER A 67 -11.00 -38.05 -6.01
C SER A 67 -11.71 -36.71 -6.17
N VAL A 68 -11.02 -35.62 -5.84
CA VAL A 68 -11.38 -34.32 -6.40
C VAL A 68 -11.12 -34.49 -7.89
N SER A 69 -12.19 -34.65 -8.66
CA SER A 69 -12.13 -34.46 -10.10
C SER A 69 -11.86 -32.98 -10.34
N LEU A 70 -10.60 -32.57 -10.17
CA LEU A 70 -10.11 -31.34 -10.75
C LEU A 70 -10.30 -31.54 -12.24
N ALA A 71 -11.38 -30.98 -12.78
CA ALA A 71 -11.44 -30.72 -14.20
C ALA A 71 -10.10 -30.05 -14.53
N PRO A 72 -9.34 -30.56 -15.52
CA PRO A 72 -8.13 -29.90 -15.93
C PRO A 72 -8.50 -28.44 -16.17
N PHE A 73 -7.69 -27.51 -15.65
CA PHE A 73 -7.84 -26.11 -16.02
C PHE A 73 -7.61 -26.04 -17.53
N THR A 74 -8.69 -26.13 -18.28
CA THR A 74 -8.69 -26.02 -19.71
C THR A 74 -8.75 -24.53 -19.99
N SER A 75 -7.61 -23.93 -20.34
CA SER A 75 -7.47 -22.61 -20.94
C SER A 75 -8.18 -22.50 -22.30
N GLN A 76 -9.37 -23.07 -22.46
CA GLN A 76 -10.12 -23.20 -23.71
C GLN A 76 -10.70 -21.85 -24.20
N ASN A 77 -10.25 -20.73 -23.65
CA ASN A 77 -10.59 -19.37 -24.09
C ASN A 77 -9.35 -18.43 -23.99
N LEU A 78 -8.15 -18.94 -24.25
CA LEU A 78 -6.93 -18.13 -24.34
C LEU A 78 -6.44 -18.01 -25.79
N ASP A 79 -7.34 -18.12 -26.78
CA ASP A 79 -6.99 -17.96 -28.19
C ASP A 79 -6.47 -16.53 -28.51
N ASP A 80 -6.72 -15.58 -27.62
CA ASP A 80 -6.19 -14.20 -27.65
C ASP A 80 -5.29 -13.88 -26.44
N GLU A 81 -4.62 -14.86 -25.82
CA GLU A 81 -3.65 -14.53 -24.78
C GLU A 81 -2.47 -13.79 -25.43
N PRO A 82 -2.24 -12.50 -25.09
CA PRO A 82 -1.13 -11.78 -25.66
C PRO A 82 0.16 -12.46 -25.24
N GLU A 83 1.15 -12.48 -26.12
CA GLU A 83 2.47 -13.04 -25.82
C GLU A 83 3.16 -12.13 -24.78
N ILE A 84 2.83 -12.36 -23.50
CA ILE A 84 3.27 -11.53 -22.39
C ILE A 84 4.71 -11.92 -22.04
N GLY A 85 5.67 -11.24 -22.67
CA GLY A 85 7.10 -11.48 -22.45
C GLY A 85 7.69 -10.79 -21.21
N ARG A 86 6.98 -9.85 -20.58
CA ARG A 86 7.49 -9.05 -19.46
C ARG A 86 6.39 -8.79 -18.42
N PRO A 87 6.70 -8.78 -17.11
CA PRO A 87 5.72 -8.53 -16.06
C PRO A 87 4.87 -7.27 -16.28
N ILE A 88 5.47 -6.21 -16.85
CA ILE A 88 4.79 -4.94 -17.14
C ILE A 88 3.61 -5.09 -18.11
N HIS A 89 3.65 -6.04 -19.04
CA HIS A 89 2.55 -6.22 -19.99
C HIS A 89 1.28 -6.74 -19.31
N TYR A 90 1.39 -7.50 -18.22
CA TYR A 90 0.20 -7.88 -17.44
C TYR A 90 -0.50 -6.64 -16.87
N PHE A 91 0.27 -5.64 -16.43
CA PHE A 91 -0.30 -4.40 -15.91
C PHE A 91 -1.05 -3.63 -16.98
N GLN A 92 -0.50 -3.57 -18.19
CA GLN A 92 -1.09 -2.88 -19.34
C GLN A 92 -2.42 -3.50 -19.83
N LEU A 93 -2.70 -4.76 -19.48
CA LEU A 93 -4.01 -5.38 -19.77
C LEU A 93 -5.14 -4.79 -18.93
N PHE A 94 -4.83 -4.32 -17.72
CA PHE A 94 -5.81 -3.76 -16.79
C PHE A 94 -5.80 -2.24 -16.77
N PHE A 95 -4.62 -1.64 -16.96
CA PHE A 95 -4.42 -0.20 -17.04
C PHE A 95 -4.10 0.18 -18.48
N SER A 96 -5.17 0.37 -19.26
CA SER A 96 -5.06 0.88 -20.62
C SER A 96 -4.59 2.34 -20.62
N ASP A 97 -4.03 2.77 -21.75
CA ASP A 97 -3.61 4.15 -21.94
C ASP A 97 -4.76 5.14 -21.72
N GLU A 98 -5.96 4.79 -22.19
CA GLU A 98 -7.17 5.59 -22.03
C GLU A 98 -7.58 5.72 -20.56
N LEU A 99 -7.47 4.65 -19.77
CA LEU A 99 -7.78 4.70 -18.35
C LEU A 99 -6.81 5.61 -17.59
N LEU A 100 -5.51 5.53 -17.91
CA LEU A 100 -4.50 6.40 -17.30
C LEU A 100 -4.75 7.87 -17.64
N ASP A 101 -5.10 8.18 -18.89
CA ASP A 101 -5.45 9.54 -19.31
C ASP A 101 -6.70 10.05 -18.59
N GLN A 102 -7.72 9.21 -18.43
CA GLN A 102 -8.93 9.56 -17.65
C GLN A 102 -8.61 9.84 -16.19
N ILE A 103 -7.75 9.04 -15.54
CA ILE A 103 -7.35 9.28 -14.16
C ILE A 103 -6.66 10.65 -14.05
N VAL A 104 -5.71 10.95 -14.95
CA VAL A 104 -5.02 12.25 -14.98
C VAL A 104 -5.99 13.42 -15.14
N GLU A 105 -6.92 13.33 -16.09
CA GLU A 105 -7.90 14.38 -16.32
C GLU A 105 -8.79 14.61 -15.10
N GLN A 106 -9.36 13.53 -14.54
CA GLN A 106 -10.27 13.63 -13.41
C GLN A 106 -9.56 14.10 -12.12
N SER A 107 -8.33 13.65 -11.86
CA SER A 107 -7.54 14.10 -10.72
C SER A 107 -7.23 15.59 -10.81
N ASN A 108 -6.85 16.08 -11.98
CA ASN A 108 -6.58 17.51 -12.19
C ASN A 108 -7.86 18.36 -12.12
N LEU A 109 -8.95 17.88 -12.70
CA LEU A 109 -10.26 18.56 -12.62
C LEU A 109 -10.71 18.68 -11.17
N TYR A 110 -10.63 17.59 -10.40
CA TYR A 110 -11.00 17.57 -9.00
C TYR A 110 -10.15 18.55 -8.17
N ALA A 111 -8.83 18.57 -8.37
CA ALA A 111 -7.96 19.51 -7.67
C ALA A 111 -8.37 20.97 -7.90
N CYS A 112 -8.70 21.34 -9.15
CA CYS A 112 -9.19 22.68 -9.46
C CYS A 112 -10.56 23.00 -8.85
N GLN A 113 -11.42 21.99 -8.66
CA GLN A 113 -12.73 22.15 -8.01
C GLN A 113 -12.60 22.35 -6.49
N VAL A 114 -11.60 21.73 -5.86
CA VAL A 114 -11.34 21.82 -4.42
C VAL A 114 -10.62 23.12 -4.07
N ASP A 115 -9.52 23.43 -4.76
CA ASP A 115 -8.79 24.68 -4.59
C ASP A 115 -8.28 25.22 -5.94
N PRO A 116 -8.96 26.23 -6.52
CA PRO A 116 -8.55 26.84 -7.77
C PRO A 116 -7.15 27.47 -7.76
N ASN A 117 -6.59 27.76 -6.58
CA ASN A 117 -5.27 28.38 -6.46
C ASN A 117 -4.12 27.36 -6.39
N SER A 118 -4.44 26.07 -6.23
CA SER A 118 -3.46 25.00 -6.07
C SER A 118 -3.77 23.81 -7.00
N PRO A 119 -3.61 23.98 -8.33
CA PRO A 119 -3.85 22.90 -9.28
C PRO A 119 -2.81 21.77 -9.11
N LEU A 120 -3.27 20.52 -9.18
CA LEU A 120 -2.42 19.33 -9.04
C LEU A 120 -1.41 19.19 -10.18
N ASN A 121 -1.79 19.56 -11.41
CA ASN A 121 -0.97 19.46 -12.62
C ASN A 121 -0.31 18.08 -12.82
N LEU A 122 -1.03 17.01 -12.45
CA LEU A 122 -0.58 15.63 -12.60
C LEU A 122 -0.27 15.34 -14.06
N ALA A 123 0.93 14.85 -14.34
CA ALA A 123 1.31 14.30 -15.62
C ALA A 123 1.15 12.77 -15.62
N ARG A 124 0.90 12.22 -16.81
CA ARG A 124 0.79 10.77 -17.00
C ARG A 124 2.03 10.01 -16.54
N SER A 125 3.23 10.53 -16.83
CA SER A 125 4.49 9.93 -16.38
C SER A 125 4.60 9.87 -14.86
N GLU A 126 4.07 10.87 -14.15
CA GLU A 126 4.07 10.89 -12.69
C GLU A 126 3.09 9.85 -12.12
N LEU A 127 1.94 9.68 -12.76
CA LEU A 127 1.00 8.61 -12.42
C LEU A 127 1.62 7.23 -12.65
N GLU A 128 2.35 7.05 -13.74
CA GLU A 128 3.06 5.79 -14.03
C GLU A 128 4.19 5.52 -13.01
N VAL A 129 4.92 6.56 -12.58
CA VAL A 129 5.92 6.43 -11.49
C VAL A 129 5.22 6.05 -10.18
N PHE A 130 4.10 6.70 -9.86
CA PHE A 130 3.31 6.42 -8.66
C PHE A 130 2.80 4.97 -8.63
N LEU A 131 2.38 4.43 -9.77
CA LEU A 131 1.94 3.04 -9.91
C LEU A 131 3.11 2.04 -9.99
N GLY A 132 4.35 2.51 -10.14
CA GLY A 132 5.53 1.65 -10.28
C GLY A 132 5.61 0.94 -11.62
N THR A 133 5.06 1.56 -12.67
CA THR A 133 4.96 0.97 -14.02
C THR A 133 6.02 1.49 -14.99
N VAL A 134 6.81 2.47 -14.55
CA VAL A 134 7.96 2.97 -15.31
C VAL A 134 9.09 1.95 -15.24
N VAL A 135 9.70 1.67 -16.40
CA VAL A 135 10.78 0.69 -16.61
C VAL A 135 12.13 1.37 -16.71
#